data_AF-I3I547-F1
#
_entry.id   AF-I3I547-F1
#
_cell.length_a   1.000
_cell.length_b   1.000
_cell.length_c   1.000
_cell.angle_alpha   90.00
_cell.angle_beta   90.00
_cell.angle_gamma   90.00
#
_symmetry.space_group_name_H-M   'P 1'
#
loop_
_entity.id
_entity.type
_entity.pdbx_description
1 polymer ?
#
loop_
_entity_poly.entity_id
_entity_poly.type
_entity_poly.pdbx_seq_one_letter_code
_entity_poly.pdbx_strand_id
1 'polypeptide(L)'
;MFEDDALRQHKLELTNATASFNDGILTISGGVWPTQKKPHIACGQLQFQIFDTQGVLLKALNVNYSPCHLHYGPNTRRKGSFSVVINDIHPQALIIKSSYQKTPHEAH
;
A
#
# COMPACT_ATOMS: atom_id res chain seq x y z
N MET A 1 6.56 -9.63 6.20
CA MET A 1 5.42 -9.21 7.04
C MET A 1 5.01 -7.81 6.63
N PHE A 2 3.71 -7.53 6.54
CA PHE A 2 3.21 -6.16 6.34
C PHE A 2 2.80 -5.55 7.67
N GLU A 3 3.19 -4.30 7.89
CA GLU A 3 2.73 -3.46 9.00
C GLU A 3 1.95 -2.29 8.42
N ASP A 4 0.66 -2.18 8.77
CA ASP A 4 -0.26 -1.21 8.18
C ASP A 4 -0.95 -0.28 9.19
N ASP A 5 -0.43 -0.20 10.43
CA ASP A 5 -0.99 0.66 11.48
C ASP A 5 -1.07 2.14 11.08
N ALA A 6 -0.11 2.62 10.27
CA ALA A 6 -0.13 3.98 9.75
C ALA A 6 -1.29 4.21 8.74
N LEU A 7 -1.73 3.18 8.00
CA LEU A 7 -2.92 3.28 7.15
C LEU A 7 -4.21 3.45 7.97
N ARG A 8 -4.27 2.86 9.16
CA ARG A 8 -5.46 2.94 10.04
C ARG A 8 -5.75 4.37 10.48
N GLN A 9 -4.72 5.21 10.62
CA GLN A 9 -4.87 6.65 10.88
C GLN A 9 -5.66 7.36 9.78
N HIS A 10 -5.59 6.84 8.55
CA HIS A 10 -6.32 7.33 7.38
C HIS A 10 -7.58 6.52 7.07
N LYS A 11 -8.02 5.66 7.99
CA LYS A 11 -9.17 4.75 7.81
C LYS A 11 -8.98 3.82 6.62
N LEU A 12 -7.74 3.40 6.37
CA LEU A 12 -7.36 2.46 5.33
C LEU A 12 -6.76 1.19 5.95
N GLU A 13 -6.88 0.07 5.24
CA GLU A 13 -6.23 -1.21 5.56
C GLU A 13 -5.69 -1.85 4.28
N LEU A 14 -4.65 -2.66 4.41
CA LEU A 14 -4.23 -3.55 3.34
C LEU A 14 -5.09 -4.81 3.32
N THR A 15 -5.31 -5.35 2.14
CA THR A 15 -6.06 -6.60 1.93
C THR A 15 -5.36 -7.46 0.91
N ASN A 16 -5.25 -8.77 1.20
CA ASN A 16 -4.56 -9.73 0.34
C ASN A 16 -3.19 -9.21 -0.13
N ALA A 17 -2.49 -8.48 0.75
CA ALA A 17 -1.18 -7.93 0.43
C ALA A 17 -0.15 -9.05 0.46
N THR A 18 0.59 -9.19 -0.62
CA THR A 18 1.59 -10.22 -0.83
C THR A 18 2.90 -9.58 -1.26
N ALA A 19 4.00 -10.16 -0.78
CA ALA A 19 5.34 -9.87 -1.23
C ALA A 19 5.98 -11.19 -1.67
N SER A 20 6.35 -11.29 -2.93
CA SER A 20 6.87 -12.52 -3.54
C SER A 20 8.11 -12.24 -4.36
N PHE A 21 9.12 -13.11 -4.24
CA PHE A 21 10.29 -13.09 -5.10
C PHE A 21 10.10 -14.08 -6.25
N ASN A 22 10.25 -13.59 -7.48
CA ASN A 22 10.33 -14.42 -8.68
C ASN A 22 11.60 -14.04 -9.44
N ASP A 23 12.49 -15.00 -9.69
CA ASP A 23 13.76 -14.79 -10.42
C ASP A 23 14.60 -13.61 -9.89
N GLY A 24 14.65 -13.44 -8.56
CA GLY A 24 15.39 -12.35 -7.92
C GLY A 24 14.69 -10.99 -7.94
N ILE A 25 13.47 -10.93 -8.47
CA ILE A 25 12.64 -9.72 -8.54
C ILE A 25 11.58 -9.76 -7.45
N LEU A 26 11.51 -8.70 -6.63
CA LEU A 26 10.46 -8.55 -5.62
C LEU A 26 9.21 -7.95 -6.26
N THR A 27 8.07 -8.63 -6.15
CA THR A 27 6.75 -8.08 -6.47
C THR A 27 5.95 -7.89 -5.18
N ILE A 28 5.44 -6.68 -4.98
CA ILE A 28 4.50 -6.35 -3.90
C ILE A 28 3.15 -6.00 -4.53
N SER A 29 2.09 -6.71 -4.14
CA SER A 29 0.74 -6.52 -4.69
C SER A 29 -0.32 -6.67 -3.62
N GLY A 30 -1.50 -6.10 -3.85
CA GLY A 30 -2.63 -6.24 -2.94
C GLY A 30 -3.74 -5.25 -3.22
N GLY A 31 -4.64 -5.11 -2.25
CA GLY A 31 -5.68 -4.10 -2.25
C GLY A 31 -5.56 -3.14 -1.06
N VAL A 32 -6.02 -1.91 -1.24
CA VAL A 32 -6.21 -0.90 -0.19
C VAL A 32 -7.67 -0.58 -0.04
N TRP A 33 -8.18 -0.72 1.19
CA TRP A 33 -9.60 -0.71 1.47
C TRP A 33 -9.92 0.32 2.55
N PRO A 34 -11.05 1.03 2.47
CA PRO A 34 -11.52 1.83 3.60
C PRO A 34 -12.04 0.94 4.72
N THR A 35 -11.70 1.25 5.98
CA THR A 35 -12.07 0.44 7.16
C THR A 35 -13.47 0.72 7.71
N GLN A 36 -14.12 1.82 7.28
CA GLN A 36 -15.42 2.27 7.80
C GLN A 36 -16.44 2.50 6.68
N LYS A 37 -17.74 2.62 7.04
CA LYS A 37 -18.86 2.78 6.09
C LYS A 37 -19.03 4.18 5.46
N LYS A 38 -18.38 5.22 5.97
CA LYS A 38 -18.53 6.61 5.49
C LYS A 38 -17.28 7.34 4.98
N PRO A 39 -16.06 6.77 4.89
CA PRO A 39 -14.93 7.51 4.36
C PRO A 39 -15.03 7.58 2.83
N HIS A 40 -15.18 8.80 2.31
CA HIS A 40 -14.75 9.13 0.97
C HIS A 40 -13.25 9.46 1.06
N ILE A 41 -12.39 8.55 0.63
CA ILE A 41 -10.94 8.76 0.63
C ILE A 41 -10.57 9.32 -0.75
N ALA A 42 -10.04 10.54 -0.74
CA ALA A 42 -9.47 11.17 -1.92
C ALA A 42 -8.27 10.37 -2.45
N CYS A 43 -7.86 10.64 -3.69
CA CYS A 43 -6.70 9.98 -4.27
C CYS A 43 -5.42 10.28 -3.49
N GLY A 44 -4.52 9.31 -3.52
CA GLY A 44 -3.19 9.39 -2.96
C GLY A 44 -2.39 8.16 -3.33
N GLN A 45 -1.28 7.95 -2.61
CA GLN A 45 -0.34 6.87 -2.86
C GLN A 45 -0.14 6.05 -1.58
N LEU A 46 0.18 4.78 -1.74
CA LEU A 46 0.74 3.98 -0.66
C LEU A 46 2.24 4.22 -0.64
N GLN A 47 2.80 4.64 0.49
CA GLN A 47 4.24 4.62 0.68
C GLN A 47 4.62 3.30 1.35
N PHE A 48 5.53 2.56 0.72
CA PHE A 48 6.13 1.36 1.29
C PHE A 48 7.56 1.66 1.72
N GLN A 49 7.87 1.34 2.97
CA GLN A 49 9.23 1.27 3.49
C GLN A 49 9.57 -0.19 3.76
N ILE A 50 10.57 -0.70 3.05
CA ILE A 50 10.95 -2.11 3.05
C ILE A 50 12.22 -2.26 3.85
N PHE A 51 12.16 -3.07 4.89
CA PHE A 51 13.27 -3.35 5.79
C PHE A 51 13.63 -4.83 5.75
N ASP A 52 14.88 -5.13 6.08
CA ASP A 52 15.27 -6.49 6.46
C ASP A 52 14.80 -6.81 7.89
N THR A 53 15.06 -8.03 8.35
CA THR A 53 14.71 -8.47 9.72
C THR A 53 15.57 -7.85 10.81
N GLN A 54 16.66 -7.15 10.47
CA GLN A 54 17.50 -6.40 11.40
C GLN A 54 17.03 -4.94 11.55
N GLY A 55 16.04 -4.52 10.76
CA GLY A 55 15.50 -3.17 10.77
C GLY A 55 16.25 -2.19 9.86
N VAL A 56 17.11 -2.66 8.96
CA VAL A 56 17.80 -1.82 7.97
C VAL A 56 16.84 -1.50 6.83
N LEU A 57 16.69 -0.22 6.50
CA LEU A 57 15.89 0.22 5.35
C LEU A 57 16.59 -0.17 4.05
N LEU A 58 15.96 -1.04 3.27
CA LEU A 58 16.45 -1.49 1.97
C LEU A 58 15.94 -0.61 0.83
N LYS A 59 14.68 -0.21 0.90
CA LYS A 59 14.03 0.61 -0.14
C LYS A 59 12.83 1.37 0.43
N ALA A 60 12.58 2.56 -0.08
CA ALA A 60 11.33 3.27 0.11
C ALA A 60 10.77 3.69 -1.25
N LEU A 61 9.47 3.55 -1.45
CA LEU A 61 8.81 3.93 -2.69
C LEU A 61 7.34 4.29 -2.48
N ASN A 62 6.81 5.06 -3.42
CA ASN A 62 5.38 5.37 -3.50
C ASN A 62 4.74 4.55 -4.61
N VAL A 63 3.56 4.01 -4.33
CA VAL A 63 2.81 3.13 -5.21
C VAL A 63 1.41 3.69 -5.41
N ASN A 64 1.05 3.89 -6.67
CA ASN A 64 -0.31 4.22 -7.06
C ASN A 64 -1.20 2.98 -6.93
N TYR A 65 -2.46 3.20 -6.56
CA TYR A 65 -3.49 2.18 -6.60
C TYR A 65 -4.65 2.66 -7.47
N SER A 66 -5.34 1.70 -8.11
CA SER A 66 -6.48 1.99 -8.98
C SER A 66 -7.69 1.14 -8.60
N PRO A 67 -8.91 1.72 -8.56
CA PRO A 67 -9.21 3.15 -8.66
C PRO A 67 -8.64 3.96 -7.48
N CYS A 68 -8.24 5.22 -7.72
CA CYS A 68 -7.61 6.04 -6.68
C CYS A 68 -8.61 6.63 -5.67
N HIS A 69 -9.88 6.82 -6.07
CA HIS A 69 -10.94 7.20 -5.13
C HIS A 69 -11.54 5.97 -4.48
N LEU A 70 -11.44 5.89 -3.15
CA LEU A 70 -11.97 4.79 -2.36
C LEU A 70 -13.20 5.25 -1.59
N HIS A 71 -14.24 4.43 -1.60
CA HIS A 71 -15.43 4.73 -0.83
C HIS A 71 -16.15 3.47 -0.39
N TYR A 72 -16.90 3.64 0.68
CA TYR A 72 -17.84 2.65 1.18
C TYR A 72 -19.24 3.18 0.92
N GLY A 73 -19.88 2.71 -0.15
CA GLY A 73 -21.28 2.99 -0.44
C GLY A 73 -22.22 2.06 0.36
N PRO A 74 -23.53 2.31 0.36
CA PRO A 74 -24.50 1.47 1.07
C PRO A 74 -24.45 -0.01 0.65
N ASN A 75 -24.14 -0.30 -0.63
CA ASN A 75 -24.06 -1.66 -1.17
C ASN A 75 -22.76 -1.95 -1.95
N THR A 76 -21.81 -1.01 -2.02
CA THR A 76 -20.61 -1.14 -2.87
C THR A 76 -19.36 -0.67 -2.14
N ARG A 77 -18.38 -1.58 -1.98
CA ARG A 77 -17.04 -1.24 -1.49
C ARG A 77 -16.13 -1.00 -2.69
N ARG A 78 -15.78 0.26 -2.96
CA ARG A 78 -14.80 0.59 -3.99
C ARG A 78 -13.41 0.55 -3.38
N LYS A 79 -12.72 -0.56 -3.63
CA LYS A 79 -11.32 -0.82 -3.23
C LYS A 79 -10.36 -0.37 -4.31
N GLY A 80 -9.13 -0.06 -3.92
CA GLY A 80 -8.01 0.15 -4.83
C GLY A 80 -7.14 -1.09 -4.89
N SER A 81 -6.57 -1.37 -6.04
CA SER A 81 -5.58 -2.43 -6.24
C SER A 81 -4.25 -1.83 -6.64
N PHE A 82 -3.17 -2.40 -6.12
CA PHE A 82 -1.80 -1.99 -6.44
C PHE A 82 -0.95 -3.22 -6.78
N SER A 83 0.06 -2.98 -7.60
CA SER A 83 1.14 -3.91 -7.88
C SER A 83 2.38 -3.11 -8.23
N VAL A 84 3.50 -3.46 -7.62
CA VAL A 84 4.79 -2.83 -7.90
C VAL A 84 5.88 -3.88 -7.99
N VAL A 85 6.76 -3.68 -8.95
CA VAL A 85 7.95 -4.50 -9.18
C VAL A 85 9.15 -3.72 -8.70
N ILE A 86 9.98 -4.35 -7.87
CA ILE A 86 11.14 -3.75 -7.24
C ILE A 86 12.35 -4.61 -7.57
N ASN A 87 13.25 -4.00 -8.32
CA ASN A 87 14.57 -4.56 -8.59
C ASN A 87 15.50 -4.21 -7.42
N ASP A 88 16.61 -4.95 -7.29
CA ASP A 88 17.71 -4.67 -6.36
C ASP A 88 17.47 -5.04 -4.88
N ILE A 89 16.45 -5.85 -4.59
CA ILE A 89 16.29 -6.48 -3.27
C ILE A 89 16.52 -7.98 -3.42
N HIS A 90 17.48 -8.51 -2.67
CA HIS A 90 17.77 -9.95 -2.67
C HIS A 90 16.64 -10.74 -1.97
N PRO A 91 16.38 -12.00 -2.38
CA PRO A 91 15.41 -12.86 -1.72
C PRO A 91 15.73 -13.07 -0.24
N GLN A 92 14.87 -12.56 0.64
CA GLN A 92 15.00 -12.70 2.10
C GLN A 92 13.66 -12.42 2.80
N ALA A 93 13.62 -12.64 4.12
CA ALA A 93 12.50 -12.19 4.94
C ALA A 93 12.51 -10.65 5.05
N LEU A 94 11.34 -10.04 4.85
CA LEU A 94 11.18 -8.58 4.82
C LEU A 94 10.13 -8.11 5.82
N ILE A 95 10.31 -6.90 6.34
CA ILE A 95 9.28 -6.13 7.05
C ILE A 95 8.89 -4.96 6.14
N ILE A 96 7.62 -4.86 5.79
CA ILE A 96 7.11 -3.85 4.86
C ILE A 96 6.13 -2.96 5.61
N LYS A 97 6.56 -1.74 5.92
CA LYS A 97 5.71 -0.73 6.55
C LYS A 97 4.97 0.03 5.47
N SER A 98 3.67 0.21 5.69
CA SER A 98 2.76 0.81 4.72
C SER A 98 2.10 2.03 5.33
N SER A 99 2.20 3.17 4.66
CA SER A 99 1.54 4.42 5.05
C SER A 99 0.82 5.04 3.86
N TYR A 100 -0.05 6.00 4.13
CA TYR A 100 -0.82 6.70 3.11
C TYR A 100 -0.30 8.12 2.93
N GLN A 101 0.02 8.48 1.70
CA GLN A 101 0.38 9.84 1.33
C GLN A 101 -0.74 10.42 0.47
N LYS A 102 -1.41 11.47 0.96
CA LYS A 102 -2.30 12.26 0.12
C LYS A 102 -1.46 12.89 -0.99
N THR A 103 -1.87 12.72 -2.23
CA THR A 103 -1.39 13.61 -3.29
C THR A 103 -1.86 15.02 -2.94
N PRO A 104 -0.98 16.03 -2.97
CA PRO A 104 -1.42 17.43 -2.94
C PRO A 104 -2.49 17.56 -4.02
N HIS A 105 -3.65 18.11 -3.66
CA HIS A 105 -4.69 18.39 -4.64
C HIS A 105 -4.05 19.13 -5.82
N GLU A 106 -4.22 18.63 -7.04
CA GLU A 106 -4.25 19.52 -8.19
C GLU A 106 -5.35 20.54 -7.88
N ALA A 107 -4.91 21.77 -7.57
CA ALA A 107 -5.80 22.89 -7.37
C ALA A 107 -6.56 23.09 -8.67
N HIS A 108 -7.86 22.82 -8.65
CA HIS A 108 -8.79 23.19 -9.72
C HIS A 108 -9.85 24.11 -9.15
#